data_AF-A0A0B7AJG7-F1
#
_entry.id   AF-A0A0B7AJG7-F1
#
_cell.length_a   1.000
_cell.length_b   1.000
_cell.length_c   1.000
_cell.angle_alpha   90.00
_cell.angle_beta   90.00
_cell.angle_gamma   90.00
#
_symmetry.space_group_name_H-M   'P 1'
#
loop_
_entity.id
_entity.type
_entity.pdbx_description
1 polymer ?
#
loop_
_entity_poly.entity_id
_entity_poly.type
_entity_poly.pdbx_seq_one_letter_code
_entity_poly.pdbx_strand_id
1 'polypeptide(L)'
;SSKQEKDCLTYKCFTNNFKNTDHIKHICTEDDFSVIASSSEQHVQIVCDMTSFCDELSPHNSNYDELTCKKKFMKLITELLKHLQRCRRLILLTSSFLSRLNAGILYILARSFYTTTIKCKANLWLHQFVVLDDYLGVGPTLINHLTDTTDKLIDSEVNNRQTTVTEVLKFSSLLNDRKFVQFVTAYNNFTVTGFINKMLHH
;
A
#
# COMPACT_ATOMS: atom_id res chain seq x y z
N SER A 1 -39.32 3.08 -10.47
CA SER A 1 -38.79 2.83 -9.11
C SER A 1 -37.55 1.95 -9.16
N SER A 2 -36.41 2.53 -9.53
CA SER A 2 -35.10 1.86 -9.54
C SER A 2 -34.25 2.49 -8.44
N LYS A 3 -34.21 1.82 -7.29
CA LYS A 3 -33.30 2.18 -6.19
C LYS A 3 -31.87 1.97 -6.69
N GLN A 4 -31.23 3.06 -7.11
CA GLN A 4 -29.79 3.12 -7.29
C GLN A 4 -29.12 2.65 -6.00
N GLU A 5 -28.16 1.75 -6.17
CA GLU A 5 -27.29 1.21 -5.13
C GLU A 5 -26.81 2.33 -4.22
N LYS A 6 -27.14 2.23 -2.92
CA LYS A 6 -26.58 3.11 -1.90
C LYS A 6 -25.07 2.92 -1.93
N ASP A 7 -24.38 3.94 -2.40
CA ASP A 7 -22.93 4.00 -2.48
C ASP A 7 -22.27 3.57 -1.16
N CYS A 8 -21.25 2.74 -1.32
CA CYS A 8 -20.42 2.15 -0.28
C CYS A 8 -19.66 3.24 0.50
N LEU A 9 -20.28 3.71 1.60
CA LEU A 9 -19.75 4.75 2.50
C LEU A 9 -19.11 4.18 3.78
N THR A 10 -18.82 2.88 3.86
CA THR A 10 -18.11 2.32 5.02
C THR A 10 -16.85 1.56 4.60
N TYR A 11 -15.79 1.69 5.41
CA TYR A 11 -14.54 0.93 5.26
C TYR A 11 -14.81 -0.58 5.18
N LYS A 12 -15.76 -1.07 5.99
CA LYS A 12 -16.21 -2.46 5.98
C LYS A 12 -16.80 -2.90 4.63
N CYS A 13 -17.61 -2.08 3.97
CA CYS A 13 -18.13 -2.43 2.65
C CYS A 13 -17.05 -2.37 1.56
N PHE A 14 -16.06 -1.48 1.71
CA PHE A 14 -14.92 -1.39 0.80
C PHE A 14 -14.02 -2.65 0.89
N THR A 15 -13.76 -3.14 2.11
CA THR A 15 -12.96 -4.35 2.38
C THR A 15 -13.73 -5.66 2.13
N ASN A 16 -15.05 -5.70 2.38
CA ASN A 16 -15.87 -6.91 2.19
C ASN A 16 -15.99 -7.39 0.74
N ASN A 17 -15.73 -6.52 -0.25
CA ASN A 17 -15.70 -6.94 -1.66
C ASN A 17 -14.61 -8.00 -1.97
N PHE A 18 -13.71 -8.29 -1.02
CA PHE A 18 -12.55 -9.17 -1.22
C PHE A 18 -12.55 -10.44 -0.37
N LYS A 19 -13.50 -10.60 0.57
CA LYS A 19 -13.47 -11.71 1.54
C LYS A 19 -14.02 -13.05 1.03
N ASN A 20 -14.40 -13.17 -0.25
CA ASN A 20 -15.16 -14.33 -0.76
C ASN A 20 -14.47 -15.10 -1.91
N THR A 21 -13.17 -15.39 -1.82
CA THR A 21 -12.50 -16.25 -2.81
C THR A 21 -11.44 -17.14 -2.18
N ASP A 22 -11.56 -18.45 -2.41
CA ASP A 22 -10.79 -19.53 -1.77
C ASP A 22 -9.29 -19.60 -2.16
N HIS A 23 -8.79 -18.64 -2.95
CA HIS A 23 -7.38 -18.56 -3.39
C HIS A 23 -6.67 -17.28 -2.93
N ILE A 24 -7.23 -16.59 -1.93
CA ILE A 24 -6.67 -15.36 -1.38
C ILE A 24 -6.09 -15.62 0.01
N LYS A 25 -4.81 -15.26 0.18
CA LYS A 25 -4.19 -15.11 1.50
C LYS A 25 -4.22 -13.63 1.90
N HIS A 26 -4.95 -13.34 2.96
CA HIS A 26 -4.98 -12.01 3.56
C HIS A 26 -3.81 -11.85 4.53
N ILE A 27 -3.09 -10.74 4.39
CA ILE A 27 -2.05 -10.30 5.31
C ILE A 27 -2.52 -9.00 5.92
N CYS A 28 -2.71 -9.01 7.22
CA CYS A 28 -3.06 -7.82 7.99
C CYS A 28 -1.98 -7.51 9.03
N THR A 29 -1.24 -8.51 9.51
CA THR A 29 -0.23 -8.36 10.55
C THR A 29 1.06 -9.10 10.23
N GLU A 30 2.10 -8.85 11.04
CA GLU A 30 3.42 -9.46 10.88
C GLU A 30 3.40 -10.99 11.04
N ASP A 31 2.49 -11.51 11.86
CA ASP A 31 2.35 -12.94 12.11
C ASP A 31 1.85 -13.69 10.86
N ASP A 32 1.13 -13.01 9.97
CA ASP A 32 0.57 -13.56 8.74
C ASP A 32 1.65 -13.88 7.68
N PHE A 33 2.86 -13.30 7.79
CA PHE A 33 3.93 -13.56 6.82
C PHE A 33 4.48 -14.99 6.89
N SER A 34 4.40 -15.62 8.06
CA SER A 34 4.76 -17.03 8.26
C SER A 34 3.92 -17.99 7.38
N VAL A 35 2.70 -17.58 7.05
CA VAL A 35 1.73 -18.34 6.22
C VAL A 35 2.05 -18.25 4.72
N ILE A 36 2.80 -17.23 4.30
CA ILE A 36 3.25 -17.05 2.91
C ILE A 36 4.49 -17.89 2.66
N ALA A 37 5.46 -17.85 3.59
CA ALA A 37 6.73 -18.57 3.47
C ALA A 37 6.54 -20.10 3.41
N SER A 38 5.50 -20.62 4.07
CA SER A 38 5.15 -22.04 4.12
C SER A 38 4.28 -22.53 2.95
N SER A 39 3.79 -21.64 2.09
CA SER A 39 2.87 -22.00 1.00
C SER A 39 3.59 -22.45 -0.26
N SER A 40 3.41 -23.72 -0.66
CA SER A 40 3.94 -24.25 -1.93
C SER A 40 3.06 -24.00 -3.15
N GLU A 41 1.77 -23.66 -2.95
CA GLU A 41 0.81 -23.39 -4.03
C GLU A 41 1.27 -22.21 -4.88
N GLN A 42 1.49 -22.35 -6.19
CA GLN A 42 2.08 -21.29 -7.03
C GLN A 42 1.14 -20.11 -7.36
N HIS A 43 -0.19 -20.27 -7.24
CA HIS A 43 -1.19 -19.29 -7.72
C HIS A 43 -1.96 -18.55 -6.63
N VAL A 44 -1.41 -18.47 -5.43
CA VAL A 44 -2.05 -17.73 -4.33
C VAL A 44 -1.98 -16.23 -4.59
N GLN A 45 -3.14 -15.56 -4.53
CA GLN A 45 -3.21 -14.10 -4.51
C GLN A 45 -2.98 -13.62 -3.08
N ILE A 46 -2.05 -12.68 -2.93
CA ILE A 46 -1.75 -12.09 -1.63
C ILE A 46 -2.46 -10.74 -1.55
N VAL A 47 -3.35 -10.57 -0.59
CA VAL A 47 -4.00 -9.29 -0.30
C VAL A 47 -3.41 -8.76 0.99
N CYS A 48 -2.70 -7.63 0.93
CA CYS A 48 -2.16 -6.98 2.11
C CYS A 48 -2.95 -5.71 2.42
N ASP A 49 -3.61 -5.69 3.59
CA ASP A 49 -4.36 -4.55 4.08
C ASP A 49 -3.46 -3.64 4.92
N MET A 50 -2.90 -2.62 4.26
CA MET A 50 -2.01 -1.63 4.87
C MET A 50 -2.76 -0.51 5.59
N THR A 51 -4.08 -0.60 5.71
CA THR A 51 -4.92 0.38 6.41
C THR A 51 -5.45 -0.19 7.73
N SER A 52 -5.58 -1.51 7.81
CA SER A 52 -6.10 -2.27 8.96
C SER A 52 -5.55 -1.80 10.32
N PHE A 53 -4.24 -1.62 10.44
CA PHE A 53 -3.56 -1.24 11.69
C PHE A 53 -3.83 0.19 12.18
N CYS A 54 -4.38 1.07 11.32
CA CYS A 54 -4.85 2.41 11.68
C CYS A 54 -6.39 2.41 11.92
N ASP A 55 -7.09 1.36 11.47
CA ASP A 55 -8.55 1.28 11.41
C ASP A 55 -9.17 0.19 12.31
N GLU A 56 -8.38 -0.45 13.18
CA GLU A 56 -8.81 -1.53 14.09
C GLU A 56 -9.98 -1.13 15.02
N LEU A 57 -10.12 0.17 15.31
CA LEU A 57 -11.06 0.70 16.31
C LEU A 57 -12.40 1.18 15.72
N SER A 58 -12.53 1.36 14.40
CA SER A 58 -13.77 1.85 13.79
C SER A 58 -14.04 1.22 12.42
N PRO A 59 -15.06 0.35 12.30
CA PRO A 59 -15.43 -0.24 11.00
C PRO A 59 -16.08 0.77 10.04
N HIS A 60 -16.34 2.00 10.51
CA HIS A 60 -17.08 3.03 9.79
C HIS A 60 -16.22 4.23 9.36
N ASN A 61 -15.12 4.51 10.06
CA ASN A 61 -14.22 5.62 9.76
C ASN A 61 -12.78 5.12 9.68
N SER A 62 -12.04 5.54 8.65
CA SER A 62 -10.59 5.34 8.63
C SER A 62 -9.89 6.48 9.38
N ASN A 63 -8.92 6.13 10.23
CA ASN A 63 -7.98 7.06 10.85
C ASN A 63 -6.62 7.05 10.13
N TYR A 64 -6.55 6.45 8.95
CA TYR A 64 -5.29 6.36 8.21
C TYR A 64 -4.80 7.76 7.82
N ASP A 65 -3.58 8.08 8.26
CA ASP A 65 -2.80 9.24 7.83
C ASP A 65 -1.43 8.75 7.35
N GLU A 66 -1.10 9.05 6.10
CA GLU A 66 0.15 8.67 5.46
C GLU A 66 1.38 9.07 6.28
N LEU A 67 1.36 10.24 6.92
CA LEU A 67 2.49 10.73 7.71
C LEU A 67 2.65 10.00 9.04
N THR A 68 1.55 9.57 9.64
CA THR A 68 1.50 8.89 10.93
C THR A 68 1.69 7.37 10.79
N CYS A 69 1.18 6.79 9.69
CA CYS A 69 1.19 5.35 9.43
C CYS A 69 2.48 4.88 8.69
N LYS A 70 3.39 5.79 8.29
CA LYS A 70 4.63 5.51 7.52
C LYS A 70 5.55 4.42 8.08
N LYS A 71 5.71 4.35 9.42
CA LYS A 71 6.57 3.35 10.08
C LYS A 71 6.04 1.94 9.89
N LYS A 72 4.76 1.76 10.22
CA LYS A 72 4.08 0.47 10.07
C LYS A 72 4.02 0.07 8.59
N PHE A 73 3.76 1.03 7.70
CA PHE A 73 3.79 0.81 6.26
C PHE A 73 5.16 0.33 5.76
N MET A 74 6.25 1.01 6.15
CA MET A 74 7.62 0.62 5.78
C MET A 74 7.99 -0.76 6.31
N LYS A 75 7.66 -1.05 7.57
CA LYS A 75 7.94 -2.34 8.20
C LYS A 75 7.22 -3.47 7.47
N LEU A 76 5.91 -3.32 7.21
CA LEU A 76 5.12 -4.31 6.50
C LEU A 76 5.64 -4.56 5.07
N ILE A 77 5.97 -3.50 4.32
CA ILE A 77 6.54 -3.65 2.97
C ILE A 77 7.89 -4.37 2.99
N THR A 78 8.76 -4.02 3.95
CA THR A 78 10.09 -4.62 4.07
C THR A 78 9.99 -6.11 4.37
N GLU A 79 9.15 -6.50 5.33
CA GLU A 79 8.91 -7.92 5.65
C GLU A 79 8.21 -8.65 4.49
N LEU A 80 7.26 -8.00 3.83
CA LEU A 80 6.60 -8.57 2.65
C LEU A 80 7.62 -8.92 1.56
N LEU A 81 8.51 -7.99 1.22
CA LEU A 81 9.50 -8.21 0.15
C LEU A 81 10.55 -9.27 0.51
N LYS A 82 10.86 -9.46 1.81
CA LYS A 82 11.74 -10.53 2.31
C LYS A 82 11.12 -11.93 2.10
N HIS A 83 9.81 -12.05 2.29
CA HIS A 83 9.12 -13.34 2.27
C HIS A 83 8.39 -13.66 0.96
N LEU A 84 8.19 -12.66 0.10
CA LEU A 84 7.49 -12.85 -1.15
C LEU A 84 8.29 -13.72 -2.12
N GLN A 85 7.64 -14.78 -2.64
CA GLN A 85 8.23 -15.65 -3.66
C GLN A 85 8.00 -15.08 -5.07
N ARG A 86 8.83 -15.49 -6.03
CA ARG A 86 8.68 -15.07 -7.44
C ARG A 86 7.35 -15.53 -8.05
N CYS A 87 6.93 -14.82 -9.10
CA CYS A 87 5.69 -15.08 -9.86
C CYS A 87 4.40 -14.94 -9.04
N ARG A 88 4.47 -14.27 -7.90
CA ARG A 88 3.31 -14.02 -7.04
C ARG A 88 2.61 -12.73 -7.42
N ARG A 89 1.29 -12.74 -7.22
CA ARG A 89 0.45 -11.55 -7.30
C ARG A 89 0.25 -10.95 -5.92
N LEU A 90 0.44 -9.65 -5.82
CA LEU A 90 0.21 -8.85 -4.62
C LEU A 90 -0.85 -7.79 -4.89
N ILE A 91 -1.84 -7.69 -4.00
CA ILE A 91 -2.86 -6.66 -3.98
C ILE A 91 -2.67 -5.90 -2.68
N LEU A 92 -2.28 -4.63 -2.77
CA LEU A 92 -2.15 -3.75 -1.62
C LEU A 92 -3.42 -2.91 -1.51
N LEU A 93 -4.09 -2.97 -0.36
CA LEU A 93 -4.98 -1.91 0.06
C LEU A 93 -4.15 -0.90 0.85
N THR A 94 -4.04 0.31 0.33
CA THR A 94 -3.26 1.39 0.95
C THR A 94 -3.91 2.74 0.65
N SER A 95 -3.35 3.83 1.17
CA SER A 95 -3.77 5.19 0.85
C SER A 95 -3.19 5.66 -0.50
N SER A 96 -3.48 6.91 -0.86
CA SER A 96 -2.79 7.59 -1.95
C SER A 96 -1.29 7.75 -1.71
N PHE A 97 -0.53 7.95 -2.79
CA PHE A 97 0.93 8.06 -2.77
C PHE A 97 1.36 9.53 -2.85
N LEU A 98 0.94 10.35 -1.89
CA LEU A 98 1.14 11.81 -1.94
C LEU A 98 2.50 12.23 -1.38
N SER A 99 3.05 11.49 -0.40
CA SER A 99 4.38 11.74 0.13
C SER A 99 5.48 11.15 -0.76
N ARG A 100 6.68 11.73 -0.64
CA ARG A 100 7.88 11.22 -1.32
C ARG A 100 8.25 9.80 -0.85
N LEU A 101 7.98 9.49 0.41
CA LEU A 101 8.24 8.18 1.00
C LEU A 101 7.34 7.11 0.36
N ASN A 102 6.02 7.30 0.35
CA ASN A 102 5.10 6.32 -0.25
C ASN A 102 5.30 6.24 -1.77
N ALA A 103 5.51 7.36 -2.46
CA ALA A 103 5.83 7.34 -3.89
C ALA A 103 7.12 6.55 -4.18
N GLY A 104 8.14 6.70 -3.33
CA GLY A 104 9.39 5.93 -3.43
C GLY A 104 9.19 4.44 -3.19
N ILE A 105 8.33 4.06 -2.24
CA ILE A 105 7.97 2.68 -1.97
C ILE A 105 7.20 2.09 -3.16
N LEU A 106 6.20 2.80 -3.67
CA LEU A 106 5.46 2.39 -4.86
C LEU A 106 6.39 2.23 -6.05
N TYR A 107 7.38 3.12 -6.22
CA TYR A 107 8.37 2.98 -7.27
C TYR A 107 9.18 1.68 -7.12
N ILE A 108 9.69 1.39 -5.92
CA ILE A 108 10.40 0.14 -5.64
C ILE A 108 9.52 -1.08 -5.95
N LEU A 109 8.27 -1.07 -5.50
CA LEU A 109 7.31 -2.13 -5.82
C LEU A 109 7.11 -2.24 -7.33
N ALA A 110 6.85 -1.14 -8.02
CA ALA A 110 6.60 -1.15 -9.47
C ALA A 110 7.81 -1.67 -10.28
N ARG A 111 9.02 -1.50 -9.77
CA ARG A 111 10.24 -2.06 -10.39
C ARG A 111 10.51 -3.51 -10.02
N SER A 112 9.86 -4.04 -8.98
CA SER A 112 10.03 -5.40 -8.48
C SER A 112 8.99 -6.39 -9.01
N PHE A 113 8.00 -5.90 -9.77
CA PHE A 113 6.92 -6.68 -10.37
C PHE A 113 6.89 -6.45 -11.88
N TYR A 114 6.31 -7.39 -12.63
CA TYR A 114 6.19 -7.26 -14.09
C TYR A 114 5.17 -6.17 -14.47
N THR A 115 4.03 -6.15 -13.80
CA THR A 115 2.99 -5.13 -13.98
C THR A 115 2.59 -4.49 -12.67
N THR A 116 2.19 -3.23 -12.76
CA THR A 116 1.66 -2.45 -11.64
C THR A 116 0.48 -1.66 -12.13
N THR A 117 -0.66 -1.82 -11.47
CA THR A 117 -1.88 -1.08 -11.77
C THR A 117 -2.47 -0.56 -10.48
N ILE A 118 -2.98 0.67 -10.52
CA ILE A 118 -3.72 1.23 -9.38
C ILE A 118 -5.20 1.22 -9.77
N LYS A 119 -6.01 0.51 -8.99
CA LYS A 119 -7.46 0.55 -9.09
C LYS A 119 -7.96 1.56 -8.07
N CYS A 120 -8.17 2.78 -8.54
CA CYS A 120 -8.80 3.82 -7.73
C CYS A 120 -10.32 3.70 -7.80
N LYS A 121 -10.98 3.54 -6.65
CA LYS A 121 -12.38 3.93 -6.49
C LYS A 121 -12.41 5.09 -5.51
N ALA A 122 -12.92 6.24 -5.95
CA ALA A 122 -13.07 7.40 -5.09
C ALA A 122 -13.84 7.00 -3.82
N ASN A 123 -13.26 7.26 -2.65
CA ASN A 123 -13.87 7.03 -1.36
C ASN A 123 -13.45 8.16 -0.41
N LEU A 124 -14.13 8.28 0.72
CA LEU A 124 -13.93 9.37 1.68
C LEU A 124 -12.60 9.27 2.44
N TRP A 125 -11.79 8.22 2.22
CA TRP A 125 -10.55 7.98 2.97
C TRP A 125 -9.33 7.91 2.05
N LEU A 126 -9.46 8.31 0.78
CA LEU A 126 -8.37 8.27 -0.21
C LEU A 126 -7.73 6.88 -0.40
N HIS A 127 -8.42 5.81 -0.01
CA HIS A 127 -7.90 4.45 -0.15
C HIS A 127 -7.85 4.04 -1.62
N GLN A 128 -6.82 3.28 -1.97
CA GLN A 128 -6.53 2.79 -3.30
C GLN A 128 -6.14 1.31 -3.23
N PHE A 129 -6.40 0.59 -4.32
CA PHE A 129 -5.84 -0.73 -4.51
C PHE A 129 -4.67 -0.66 -5.47
N VAL A 130 -3.52 -1.20 -5.08
CA VAL A 130 -2.41 -1.43 -6.00
C VAL A 130 -2.34 -2.90 -6.30
N VAL A 131 -2.49 -3.26 -7.57
CA VAL A 131 -2.37 -4.63 -8.05
C VAL A 131 -1.02 -4.77 -8.75
N LEU A 132 -0.21 -5.67 -8.22
CA LEU A 132 1.17 -5.94 -8.61
C LEU A 132 1.21 -7.41 -9.05
N ASP A 133 1.45 -7.66 -10.35
CA ASP A 133 1.48 -9.02 -10.89
C ASP A 133 2.92 -9.45 -11.20
N ASP A 134 3.17 -10.76 -11.03
CA ASP A 134 4.44 -11.43 -11.28
C ASP A 134 5.64 -10.79 -10.59
N TYR A 135 5.78 -11.04 -9.28
CA TYR A 135 6.95 -10.63 -8.53
C TYR A 135 8.25 -11.19 -9.14
N LEU A 136 9.18 -10.30 -9.46
CA LEU A 136 10.46 -10.62 -10.09
C LEU A 136 11.54 -10.93 -9.04
N GLY A 137 11.32 -10.51 -7.79
CA GLY A 137 12.30 -10.56 -6.72
C GLY A 137 13.05 -9.24 -6.56
N VAL A 138 13.64 -9.07 -5.38
CA VAL A 138 14.50 -7.93 -5.05
C VAL A 138 15.87 -8.43 -4.61
N GLY A 139 16.91 -7.66 -4.91
CA GLY A 139 18.28 -7.98 -4.49
C GLY A 139 18.49 -7.76 -2.99
N PRO A 140 19.45 -8.46 -2.36
CA PRO A 140 19.73 -8.33 -0.93
C PRO A 140 20.15 -6.91 -0.53
N THR A 141 20.84 -6.19 -1.41
CA THR A 141 21.21 -4.78 -1.17
C THR A 141 20.01 -3.87 -0.95
N LEU A 142 18.93 -4.06 -1.73
CA LEU A 142 17.72 -3.27 -1.59
C LEU A 142 16.96 -3.64 -0.31
N ILE A 143 16.90 -4.93 0.03
CA ILE A 143 16.30 -5.39 1.30
C ILE A 143 17.04 -4.83 2.50
N ASN A 144 18.37 -4.85 2.49
CA ASN A 144 19.18 -4.30 3.58
C ASN A 144 18.95 -2.80 3.70
N HIS A 145 18.93 -2.07 2.57
CA HIS A 145 18.62 -0.64 2.56
C HIS A 145 17.22 -0.32 3.13
N LEU A 146 16.21 -1.10 2.75
CA LEU A 146 14.85 -0.96 3.28
C LEU A 146 14.78 -1.26 4.78
N THR A 147 15.53 -2.27 5.24
CA THR A 147 15.63 -2.63 6.66
C THR A 147 16.29 -1.50 7.44
N ASP A 148 17.47 -1.03 7.02
CA ASP A 148 18.19 0.08 7.64
C ASP A 148 17.34 1.37 7.68
N THR A 149 16.58 1.64 6.62
CA THR A 149 15.70 2.81 6.53
C THR A 149 14.51 2.68 7.48
N THR A 150 13.96 1.47 7.61
CA THR A 150 12.88 1.16 8.57
C THR A 150 13.38 1.33 10.00
N ASP A 151 14.55 0.79 10.33
CA ASP A 151 15.14 0.90 11.67
C ASP A 151 15.41 2.36 12.05
N LYS A 152 15.99 3.15 11.14
CA LYS A 152 16.18 4.60 11.35
C LYS A 152 14.87 5.34 11.59
N LEU A 153 13.82 4.99 10.85
CA LEU A 153 12.50 5.59 11.02
C LEU A 153 11.93 5.25 12.41
N ILE A 154 12.07 4.01 12.86
CA ILE A 154 11.67 3.55 14.20
C ILE A 154 12.45 4.30 15.29
N ASP A 155 13.77 4.38 15.16
CA ASP A 155 14.66 5.01 16.15
C ASP A 155 14.43 6.53 16.26
N SER A 156 14.09 7.18 15.16
CA SER A 156 13.84 8.64 15.13
C SER A 156 12.63 9.05 15.98
N GLU A 157 11.58 8.23 15.98
CA GLU A 157 10.35 8.47 16.76
C GLU A 157 10.54 8.15 18.24
N VAL A 158 11.29 7.08 18.57
CA VAL A 158 11.55 6.70 19.97
C VAL A 158 12.45 7.71 20.67
N ASN A 159 13.46 8.23 19.97
CA ASN A 159 14.46 9.12 20.56
C ASN A 159 14.15 10.62 20.39
N ASN A 160 12.98 10.99 19.85
CA ASN A 160 12.60 12.38 19.57
C ASN A 160 13.64 13.16 18.76
N ARG A 161 14.44 12.47 17.94
CA ARG A 161 15.51 13.07 17.14
C ARG A 161 14.92 13.63 15.86
N GLN A 162 15.27 14.88 15.51
CA GLN A 162 14.83 15.62 14.31
C GLN A 162 15.23 14.99 12.95
N THR A 163 15.69 13.75 12.90
CA THR A 163 15.98 13.06 11.64
C THR A 163 14.71 12.41 11.11
N THR A 164 13.86 13.19 10.44
CA THR A 164 12.67 12.67 9.79
C THR A 164 13.08 12.02 8.47
N VAL A 165 12.96 10.69 8.38
CA VAL A 165 13.10 10.00 7.09
C VAL A 165 11.93 10.43 6.20
N THR A 166 12.24 11.12 5.10
CA THR A 166 11.24 11.67 4.17
C THR A 166 11.25 10.99 2.81
N GLU A 167 12.30 10.25 2.49
CA GLU A 167 12.43 9.51 1.23
C GLU A 167 13.22 8.21 1.45
N VAL A 168 12.80 7.15 0.76
CA VAL A 168 13.49 5.85 0.73
C VAL A 168 14.47 5.78 -0.44
N LEU A 169 14.22 6.58 -1.48
CA LEU A 169 15.00 6.66 -2.69
C LEU A 169 15.13 8.14 -3.06
N LYS A 170 16.29 8.54 -3.60
CA LYS A 170 16.51 9.93 -4.00
C LYS A 170 15.37 10.42 -4.89
N PHE A 171 14.71 11.50 -4.49
CA PHE A 171 13.57 12.03 -5.24
C PHE A 171 13.92 12.36 -6.71
N SER A 172 15.15 12.81 -6.98
CA SER A 172 15.63 13.06 -8.35
C SER A 172 15.62 11.82 -9.23
N SER A 173 15.97 10.65 -8.70
CA SER A 173 15.91 9.38 -9.44
C SER A 173 14.48 9.03 -9.83
N LEU A 174 13.53 9.35 -8.96
CA LEU A 174 12.10 9.12 -9.16
C LEU A 174 11.55 10.06 -10.24
N LEU A 175 11.95 11.34 -10.22
CA LEU A 175 11.57 12.34 -11.23
C LEU A 175 12.11 12.02 -12.64
N ASN A 176 13.25 11.34 -12.72
CA ASN A 176 13.84 10.97 -14.00
C ASN A 176 13.02 9.90 -14.74
N ASP A 177 12.25 9.08 -14.03
CA ASP A 177 11.29 8.16 -14.65
C ASP A 177 9.97 8.88 -14.94
N ARG A 178 9.92 9.57 -16.08
CA ARG A 178 8.75 10.34 -16.50
C ARG A 178 7.48 9.49 -16.63
N LYS A 179 7.59 8.23 -17.04
CA LYS A 179 6.44 7.34 -17.19
C LYS A 179 5.84 7.02 -15.81
N PHE A 180 6.70 6.71 -14.84
CA PHE A 180 6.26 6.50 -13.47
C PHE A 180 5.66 7.76 -12.85
N VAL A 181 6.29 8.92 -13.06
CA VAL A 181 5.76 10.21 -12.55
C VAL A 181 4.37 10.48 -13.11
N GLN A 182 4.19 10.35 -14.43
CA GLN A 182 2.87 10.53 -15.06
C GLN A 182 1.84 9.54 -14.52
N PHE A 183 2.23 8.28 -14.36
CA PHE A 183 1.41 7.23 -13.77
C PHE A 183 0.93 7.61 -12.36
N VAL A 184 1.83 7.91 -11.44
CA VAL A 184 1.46 8.21 -10.04
C VAL A 184 0.67 9.52 -9.92
N THR A 185 1.04 10.56 -10.69
CA THR A 185 0.32 11.84 -10.69
C THR A 185 -1.12 11.68 -11.19
N ALA A 186 -1.34 10.91 -12.26
CA ALA A 186 -2.68 10.68 -12.78
C ALA A 186 -3.62 10.04 -11.74
N TYR A 187 -3.14 9.02 -11.03
CA TYR A 187 -3.94 8.33 -10.00
C TYR A 187 -4.15 9.18 -8.74
N ASN A 188 -3.12 9.90 -8.29
CA ASN A 188 -3.27 10.82 -7.16
C ASN A 188 -4.28 11.93 -7.46
N ASN A 189 -4.21 12.55 -8.65
CA ASN A 189 -5.18 13.56 -9.07
C ASN A 189 -6.60 12.99 -9.10
N PHE A 190 -6.79 11.82 -9.72
CA PHE A 190 -8.09 11.16 -9.77
C PHE A 190 -8.66 10.92 -8.36
N THR A 191 -7.85 10.40 -7.44
CA THR A 191 -8.28 10.10 -6.06
C THR A 191 -8.60 11.37 -5.28
N VAL A 192 -7.78 12.41 -5.37
CA VAL A 192 -8.01 13.70 -4.69
C VAL A 192 -9.25 14.40 -5.24
N THR A 193 -9.42 14.49 -6.57
CA THR A 193 -10.63 15.06 -7.17
C THR A 193 -11.87 14.28 -6.78
N GLY A 194 -11.80 12.94 -6.79
CA GLY A 194 -12.90 12.08 -6.36
C GLY A 194 -13.28 12.29 -4.89
N PHE A 195 -12.29 12.46 -4.01
CA PHE A 195 -12.51 12.78 -2.60
C PHE A 195 -13.16 14.15 -2.42
N ILE A 196 -12.63 15.20 -3.06
CA ILE A 196 -13.20 16.56 -2.98
C ILE A 196 -14.66 16.56 -3.46
N ASN A 197 -14.94 15.93 -4.59
CA ASN A 197 -16.32 15.85 -5.11
C ASN A 197 -17.25 15.14 -4.13
N LYS A 198 -16.80 14.02 -3.53
CA LYS A 198 -17.59 13.35 -2.49
C LYS A 198 -17.84 14.23 -1.28
N MET A 199 -16.83 14.97 -0.81
CA MET A 199 -16.97 15.91 0.30
C MET A 199 -17.92 17.07 0.00
N LEU A 200 -17.98 17.55 -1.25
CA LEU A 200 -18.88 18.64 -1.66
C LEU A 200 -20.33 18.19 -1.87
N HIS A 201 -20.57 16.90 -2.12
CA HIS A 201 -21.91 16.33 -2.28
C HIS A 201 -22.53 15.87 -0.95
N HIS A 202 -21.81 16.01 0.16
CA HIS A 202 -22.27 15.77 1.53
C HIS A 202 -22.45 17.09 2.28
#